data_AF-K0RFR7-F1
#
_entry.id   AF-K0RFR7-F1
#
_cell.length_a   1.000
_cell.length_b   1.000
_cell.length_c   1.000
_cell.angle_alpha   90.00
_cell.angle_beta   90.00
_cell.angle_gamma   90.00
#
_symmetry.space_group_name_H-M   'P 1'
#
loop_
_entity.id
_entity.type
_entity.pdbx_description
1 polymer ?
#
loop_
_entity_poly.entity_id
_entity_poly.type
_entity_poly.pdbx_seq_one_letter_code
_entity_poly.pdbx_strand_id
1 'polypeptide(L)'
;MAFIWRRIRALLATVAVATAYSRRPTRRIRDDCRSSIGTRPLPRRDATVDSFRSLMLLVSSSAAVPAPSYASNLPQSTGASLSAVGTVETLIPIVRMAAALGAASSQARGMEEADLSSTACDGLLRSIAEIIPADEMSFKRSFDAYSVPVNYKQRFLDSNAFLVYYSRGFDGANRPAIEGEGEDVVNKLQTMQYGARNEAWNSVDELLSELRFGSKGDANSKREDVVGLLEQATTAFDSYLSLAPPSDLKEARSRL
;
A
#
# COMPACT_ATOMS: atom_id res chain seq x y z
N MET A 1 -12.63 18.30 51.09
CA MET A 1 -13.54 17.23 50.60
C MET A 1 -14.57 17.70 49.55
N ALA A 2 -15.05 18.95 49.56
CA ALA A 2 -16.08 19.43 48.61
C ALA A 2 -15.60 19.74 47.17
N PHE A 3 -14.28 19.82 46.93
CA PHE A 3 -13.73 20.22 45.62
C PHE A 3 -13.59 19.07 44.62
N ILE A 4 -13.44 17.83 45.11
CA ILE A 4 -13.23 16.64 44.26
C ILE A 4 -14.54 16.22 43.57
N TRP A 5 -15.68 16.41 44.23
CA TRP A 5 -17.00 16.07 43.69
C TRP A 5 -17.47 16.97 42.53
N ARG A 6 -16.95 18.20 42.42
CA ARG A 6 -17.29 19.10 41.29
C ARG A 6 -16.59 18.71 39.99
N ARG A 7 -15.40 18.11 40.04
CA ARG A 7 -14.67 17.67 38.83
C ARG A 7 -15.22 16.36 38.25
N ILE A 8 -15.73 15.46 39.09
CA ILE A 8 -16.31 14.19 38.62
C ILE A 8 -17.65 14.42 37.88
N ARG A 9 -18.46 15.40 38.30
CA ARG A 9 -19.71 15.75 37.58
C ARG A 9 -19.47 16.37 36.21
N ALA A 10 -18.37 17.10 36.01
CA ALA A 10 -18.05 17.70 34.71
C ALA A 10 -17.62 16.66 33.66
N LEU A 11 -16.99 15.56 34.07
CA LEU A 11 -16.55 14.47 33.17
C LEU A 11 -17.69 13.55 32.72
N LEU A 12 -18.76 13.43 33.52
CA LEU A 12 -19.93 12.63 33.15
C LEU A 12 -20.89 13.35 32.18
N ALA A 13 -20.83 14.68 32.08
CA ALA A 13 -21.67 15.46 31.17
C ALA A 13 -21.16 15.44 29.71
N THR A 14 -19.86 15.23 29.48
CA THR A 14 -19.27 15.17 28.14
C THR A 14 -19.43 13.82 27.45
N VAL A 15 -19.63 12.73 28.19
CA VAL A 15 -19.83 11.39 27.60
C VAL A 15 -21.27 11.19 27.10
N ALA A 16 -22.24 11.98 27.58
CA ALA A 16 -23.65 11.87 27.17
C ALA A 16 -23.99 12.54 25.82
N VAL A 17 -23.07 13.30 25.22
CA VAL A 17 -23.29 13.99 23.93
C VAL A 17 -22.82 13.14 22.73
N ALA A 18 -22.08 12.06 22.96
CA ALA A 18 -21.47 11.25 21.89
C ALA A 18 -22.38 10.13 21.33
N THR A 19 -23.58 9.90 21.86
CA THR A 19 -24.47 8.79 21.43
C THR A 19 -25.66 9.21 20.57
N ALA A 20 -25.75 10.46 20.13
CA ALA A 20 -26.94 10.99 19.43
C ALA A 20 -26.80 11.16 17.90
N TYR A 21 -25.75 10.66 17.26
CA TYR A 21 -25.53 10.82 15.81
C TYR A 21 -25.40 9.48 15.06
N SER A 22 -26.41 8.63 15.17
CA SER A 22 -26.57 7.47 14.27
C SER A 22 -28.04 7.28 13.88
N ARG A 23 -28.50 8.09 12.93
CA ARG A 23 -29.71 7.82 12.14
C ARG A 23 -29.51 8.38 10.73
N ARG A 24 -29.04 7.55 9.79
CA ARG A 24 -29.16 7.81 8.35
C ARG A 24 -30.56 7.37 7.89
N PRO A 25 -31.32 8.21 7.18
CA PRO A 25 -32.53 7.78 6.49
C PRO A 25 -32.17 7.09 5.17
N THR A 26 -32.69 5.88 4.96
CA THR A 26 -32.66 5.15 3.69
C THR A 26 -33.56 5.86 2.67
N ARG A 27 -32.94 6.54 1.71
CA ARG A 27 -33.65 7.14 0.57
C ARG A 27 -34.03 6.02 -0.41
N ARG A 28 -35.34 5.84 -0.59
CA ARG A 28 -35.96 5.07 -1.68
C ARG A 28 -35.43 5.57 -3.02
N ILE A 29 -34.82 4.68 -3.80
CA ILE A 29 -34.58 4.88 -5.22
C ILE A 29 -35.92 4.62 -5.92
N ARG A 30 -36.44 5.65 -6.59
CA ARG A 30 -37.54 5.55 -7.54
C ARG A 30 -36.95 5.13 -8.88
N ASP A 31 -37.47 4.03 -9.43
CA ASP A 31 -37.35 3.68 -10.83
C ASP A 31 -38.23 4.63 -11.64
N ASP A 32 -37.61 5.57 -12.36
CA ASP A 32 -38.27 6.29 -13.45
C ASP A 32 -37.61 5.89 -14.77
N CYS A 33 -38.32 5.02 -15.48
CA CYS A 33 -38.20 4.84 -16.92
C CYS A 33 -38.40 6.17 -17.63
N ARG A 34 -37.45 6.60 -18.47
CA ARG A 34 -37.81 7.36 -19.67
C ARG A 34 -36.81 7.23 -20.80
N SER A 35 -37.32 6.57 -21.83
CA SER A 35 -36.98 6.68 -23.25
C SER A 35 -36.51 8.07 -23.68
N SER A 36 -35.42 8.11 -24.45
CA SER A 36 -35.39 8.87 -25.71
C SER A 36 -34.27 8.36 -26.62
N ILE A 37 -34.68 7.59 -27.63
CA ILE A 37 -33.90 7.29 -28.83
C ILE A 37 -33.69 8.63 -29.55
N GLY A 38 -32.45 9.10 -29.56
CA GLY A 38 -32.01 10.28 -30.31
C GLY A 38 -30.93 9.89 -31.30
N THR A 39 -31.35 9.43 -32.48
CA THR A 39 -30.49 9.24 -33.65
C THR A 39 -29.89 10.58 -34.07
N ARG A 40 -28.59 10.77 -33.85
CA ARG A 40 -27.83 11.87 -34.45
C ARG A 40 -27.04 11.37 -35.67
N PRO A 41 -27.10 12.07 -36.82
CA PRO A 41 -26.37 11.71 -38.03
C PRO A 41 -24.87 12.02 -37.88
N LEU A 42 -24.05 11.11 -38.41
CA LEU A 42 -22.60 11.24 -38.51
C LEU A 42 -22.22 12.32 -39.55
N PRO A 43 -21.28 13.23 -39.26
CA PRO A 43 -20.68 14.08 -40.28
C PRO A 43 -19.65 13.30 -41.12
N ARG A 44 -19.74 13.49 -42.44
CA ARG A 44 -18.79 13.09 -43.49
C ARG A 44 -17.35 13.43 -43.07
N ARG A 45 -16.47 12.42 -43.12
CA ARG A 45 -15.02 12.63 -43.17
C ARG A 45 -14.63 12.89 -44.62
N ASP A 46 -14.31 14.14 -44.93
CA ASP A 46 -13.54 14.47 -46.12
C ASP A 46 -12.09 14.08 -45.87
N ALA A 47 -11.56 13.28 -46.81
CA ALA A 47 -10.18 12.83 -46.83
C ALA A 47 -9.31 13.96 -47.38
N THR A 48 -8.53 14.59 -46.52
CA THR A 48 -7.33 15.33 -46.93
C THR A 48 -6.13 14.54 -46.47
N VAL A 49 -5.49 13.92 -47.47
CA VAL A 49 -4.18 13.31 -47.41
C VAL A 49 -3.18 14.42 -47.17
N ASP A 50 -2.56 14.46 -46.00
CA ASP A 50 -1.33 15.22 -45.81
C ASP A 50 -0.26 14.37 -45.14
N SER A 51 0.80 14.26 -45.92
CA SER A 51 2.03 13.52 -45.71
C SER A 51 2.90 14.28 -44.72
N PHE A 52 3.09 13.73 -43.52
CA PHE A 52 4.33 13.97 -42.77
C PHE A 52 4.85 12.64 -42.21
N ARG A 53 5.94 12.20 -42.84
CA ARG A 53 6.88 11.20 -42.35
C ARG A 53 7.28 11.58 -40.93
N SER A 54 6.74 10.88 -39.94
CA SER A 54 7.25 10.94 -38.57
C SER A 54 7.82 9.58 -38.20
N LEU A 55 9.10 9.66 -37.87
CA LEU A 55 10.05 8.62 -37.54
C LEU A 55 9.44 7.64 -36.50
N MET A 56 9.16 6.41 -36.94
CA MET A 56 8.87 5.27 -36.06
C MET A 56 10.14 4.90 -35.29
N LEU A 57 10.37 5.56 -34.15
CA LEU A 57 11.17 5.00 -33.07
C LEU A 57 10.32 3.94 -32.39
N LEU A 58 10.43 2.70 -32.87
CA LEU A 58 10.05 1.49 -32.15
C LEU A 58 10.96 1.38 -30.92
N VAL A 59 10.61 2.11 -29.86
CA VAL A 59 11.01 1.72 -28.51
C VAL A 59 10.22 0.46 -28.22
N SER A 60 10.89 -0.68 -28.35
CA SER A 60 10.43 -1.95 -27.78
C SER A 60 10.35 -1.79 -26.27
N SER A 61 9.28 -1.17 -25.80
CA SER A 61 8.83 -1.28 -24.42
C SER A 61 8.39 -2.72 -24.26
N SER A 62 9.32 -3.59 -23.90
CA SER A 62 9.01 -4.89 -23.33
C SER A 62 8.16 -4.61 -22.10
N ALA A 63 6.84 -4.67 -22.26
CA ALA A 63 5.90 -4.74 -21.16
C ALA A 63 6.24 -6.04 -20.42
N ALA A 64 7.15 -5.94 -19.46
CA ALA A 64 7.41 -7.00 -18.51
C ALA A 64 6.07 -7.25 -17.82
N VAL A 65 5.38 -8.31 -18.26
CA VAL A 65 4.19 -8.82 -17.60
C VAL A 65 4.59 -8.98 -16.15
N PRO A 66 3.92 -8.29 -15.20
CA PRO A 66 4.28 -8.42 -13.80
C PRO A 66 4.18 -9.90 -13.44
N ALA A 67 5.33 -10.48 -13.06
CA ALA A 67 5.36 -11.85 -12.60
C ALA A 67 4.34 -11.96 -11.45
N PRO A 68 3.53 -13.04 -11.42
CA PRO A 68 2.56 -13.22 -10.35
C PRO A 68 3.29 -13.18 -9.01
N SER A 69 2.96 -12.18 -8.17
CA SER A 69 3.46 -12.13 -6.81
C SER A 69 2.72 -13.18 -5.97
N TYR A 70 3.48 -14.09 -5.37
CA TYR A 70 2.93 -15.16 -4.54
C TYR A 70 2.89 -14.70 -3.09
N ALA A 71 1.72 -14.78 -2.43
CA ALA A 71 1.65 -14.50 -1.01
C ALA A 71 2.15 -15.71 -0.22
N SER A 72 3.21 -15.57 0.56
CA SER A 72 3.73 -16.67 1.41
C SER A 72 2.80 -17.02 2.58
N ASN A 73 1.97 -16.06 3.01
CA ASN A 73 1.14 -16.17 4.22
C ASN A 73 -0.32 -16.58 3.98
N LEU A 74 -0.73 -16.74 2.72
CA LEU A 74 -2.10 -17.16 2.43
C LEU A 74 -2.20 -18.70 2.36
N PRO A 75 -3.41 -19.29 2.48
CA PRO A 75 -3.58 -20.72 2.23
C PRO A 75 -3.11 -21.11 0.83
N GLN A 76 -2.52 -22.30 0.64
CA GLN A 76 -2.10 -22.79 -0.68
C GLN A 76 -3.23 -22.78 -1.72
N SER A 77 -4.49 -22.96 -1.29
CA SER A 77 -5.68 -22.86 -2.13
C SER A 77 -5.94 -21.47 -2.73
N THR A 78 -5.26 -20.43 -2.24
CA THR A 78 -5.36 -19.04 -2.72
C THR A 78 -4.15 -18.59 -3.54
N GLY A 79 -3.27 -19.53 -3.93
CA GLY A 79 -2.08 -19.25 -4.73
C GLY A 79 -0.83 -18.95 -3.91
N ALA A 80 -0.73 -19.44 -2.67
CA ALA A 80 0.50 -19.34 -1.88
C ALA A 80 1.54 -20.39 -2.30
N SER A 81 2.74 -19.94 -2.68
CA SER A 81 3.89 -20.81 -2.94
C SER A 81 5.06 -20.39 -2.05
N LEU A 82 5.64 -21.35 -1.33
CA LEU A 82 6.83 -21.15 -0.51
C LEU A 82 8.14 -21.24 -1.31
N SER A 83 8.09 -21.67 -2.58
CA SER A 83 9.28 -21.95 -3.39
C SER A 83 10.05 -20.70 -3.85
N ALA A 84 9.41 -19.53 -3.81
CA ALA A 84 9.96 -18.26 -4.30
C ALA A 84 10.22 -17.24 -3.18
N VAL A 85 10.00 -17.62 -1.92
CA VAL A 85 10.06 -16.69 -0.79
C VAL A 85 11.49 -16.25 -0.52
N GLY A 86 11.70 -14.94 -0.37
CA GLY A 86 13.02 -14.36 -0.12
C GLY A 86 13.97 -14.42 -1.33
N THR A 87 13.45 -14.62 -2.54
CA THR A 87 14.26 -14.59 -3.76
C THR A 87 14.40 -13.17 -4.29
N VAL A 88 15.51 -12.89 -5.00
CA VAL A 88 15.75 -11.60 -5.67
C VAL A 88 14.59 -11.23 -6.60
N GLU A 89 13.98 -12.20 -7.27
CA GLU A 89 12.85 -11.97 -8.18
C GLU A 89 11.64 -11.36 -7.47
N THR A 90 11.35 -11.78 -6.25
CA THR A 90 10.26 -11.23 -5.43
C THR A 90 10.58 -9.86 -4.83
N LEU A 91 11.86 -9.46 -4.80
CA LEU A 91 12.31 -8.15 -4.33
C LEU A 91 12.18 -7.06 -5.41
N ILE A 92 12.30 -7.43 -6.69
CA ILE A 92 12.25 -6.50 -7.84
C ILE A 92 11.01 -5.59 -7.82
N PRO A 93 9.77 -6.09 -7.60
CA PRO A 93 8.60 -5.23 -7.54
C PRO A 93 8.71 -4.15 -6.45
N ILE A 94 9.26 -4.50 -5.28
CA ILE A 94 9.40 -3.58 -4.15
C ILE A 94 10.41 -2.47 -4.49
N VAL A 95 11.55 -2.83 -5.09
CA VAL A 95 12.55 -1.85 -5.53
C VAL A 95 12.01 -0.96 -6.65
N ARG A 96 11.21 -1.51 -7.58
CA ARG A 96 10.56 -0.74 -8.64
C ARG A 96 9.58 0.28 -8.08
N MET A 97 8.77 -0.10 -7.08
CA MET A 97 7.87 0.80 -6.36
C MET A 97 8.65 1.92 -5.66
N ALA A 98 9.75 1.61 -4.97
CA ALA A 98 10.61 2.62 -4.34
C ALA A 98 11.23 3.59 -5.37
N ALA A 99 11.72 3.07 -6.50
CA ALA A 99 12.27 3.90 -7.58
C ALA A 99 11.21 4.84 -8.20
N ALA A 100 9.97 4.37 -8.34
CA ALA A 100 8.85 5.18 -8.81
C ALA A 100 8.54 6.33 -7.86
N LEU A 101 8.54 6.08 -6.54
CA LEU A 101 8.37 7.13 -5.53
C LEU A 101 9.52 8.15 -5.56
N GLY A 102 10.76 7.68 -5.72
CA GLY A 102 11.93 8.57 -5.86
C GLY A 102 11.86 9.46 -7.11
N ALA A 103 11.41 8.91 -8.24
CA ALA A 103 11.19 9.66 -9.47
C ALA A 103 10.06 10.69 -9.31
N ALA A 104 8.93 10.29 -8.70
CA ALA A 104 7.82 11.18 -8.39
C ALA A 104 8.23 12.31 -7.42
N SER A 105 9.05 12.01 -6.41
CA SER A 105 9.62 13.00 -5.49
C SER A 105 10.48 14.03 -6.21
N SER A 106 11.35 13.58 -7.12
CA SER A 106 12.21 14.45 -7.91
C SER A 106 11.40 15.32 -8.88
N GLN A 107 10.35 14.77 -9.49
CA GLN A 107 9.41 15.50 -10.31
C GLN A 107 8.67 16.59 -9.50
N ALA A 108 8.11 16.25 -8.33
CA ALA A 108 7.40 17.19 -7.47
C ALA A 108 8.33 18.29 -6.90
N ARG A 109 9.59 17.96 -6.61
CA ARG A 109 10.60 18.95 -6.23
C ARG A 109 11.02 19.87 -7.38
N GLY A 110 10.92 19.43 -8.64
CA GLY A 110 11.21 20.28 -9.80
C GLY A 110 10.08 21.24 -10.18
N MET A 111 8.86 21.01 -9.69
CA MET A 111 7.69 21.86 -9.95
C MET A 111 7.71 23.10 -9.06
N GLU A 112 7.34 24.26 -9.60
CA GLU A 112 7.05 25.44 -8.80
C GLU A 112 5.73 25.26 -8.03
N GLU A 113 5.54 25.99 -6.92
CA GLU A 113 4.31 25.88 -6.12
C GLU A 113 3.05 26.26 -6.93
N ALA A 114 3.19 27.21 -7.86
CA ALA A 114 2.14 27.60 -8.79
C ALA A 114 1.81 26.53 -9.86
N ASP A 115 2.74 25.60 -10.11
CA ASP A 115 2.61 24.55 -11.13
C ASP A 115 2.01 23.26 -10.58
N LEU A 116 1.81 23.16 -9.26
CA LEU A 116 1.10 22.05 -8.60
C LEU A 116 -0.42 22.15 -8.81
N SER A 117 -0.79 22.31 -10.08
CA SER A 117 -2.17 22.29 -10.54
C SER A 117 -2.78 20.90 -10.36
N SER A 118 -4.11 20.83 -10.40
CA SER A 118 -4.85 19.57 -10.42
C SER A 118 -4.34 18.60 -11.50
N THR A 119 -3.89 19.11 -12.65
CA THR A 119 -3.31 18.28 -13.72
C THR A 119 -1.95 17.68 -13.37
N ALA A 120 -1.13 18.36 -12.58
CA ALA A 120 0.15 17.84 -12.10
C ALA A 120 -0.06 16.73 -11.06
N CYS A 121 -0.99 16.93 -10.12
CA CYS A 121 -1.40 15.91 -9.14
C CYS A 121 -1.96 14.67 -9.84
N ASP A 122 -2.79 14.85 -10.87
CA ASP A 122 -3.30 13.76 -11.71
C ASP A 122 -2.19 13.00 -12.43
N GLY A 123 -1.18 13.71 -12.94
CA GLY A 123 -0.01 13.12 -13.58
C GLY A 123 0.80 12.25 -12.62
N LEU A 124 1.08 12.75 -11.42
CA LEU A 124 1.76 12.01 -10.35
C LEU A 124 0.94 10.82 -9.88
N LEU A 125 -0.38 10.98 -9.71
CA LEU A 125 -1.26 9.91 -9.31
C LEU A 125 -1.25 8.76 -10.31
N ARG A 126 -1.29 9.06 -11.62
CA ARG A 126 -1.25 8.05 -12.68
C ARG A 126 0.09 7.34 -12.75
N SER A 127 1.21 8.06 -12.66
CA SER A 127 2.55 7.45 -12.71
C SER A 127 2.80 6.52 -11.53
N ILE A 128 2.33 6.89 -10.33
CA ILE A 128 2.43 6.06 -9.13
C ILE A 128 1.48 4.86 -9.24
N ALA A 129 0.22 5.06 -9.62
CA ALA A 129 -0.79 4.00 -9.69
C ALA A 129 -0.52 2.94 -10.77
N GLU A 130 0.29 3.25 -11.78
CA GLU A 130 0.73 2.26 -12.79
C GLU A 130 1.66 1.20 -12.18
N ILE A 131 2.44 1.57 -11.15
CA ILE A 131 3.48 0.72 -10.57
C ILE A 131 3.06 0.19 -9.20
N ILE A 132 2.45 1.04 -8.37
CA ILE A 132 2.05 0.72 -7.00
C ILE A 132 0.57 0.33 -6.97
N PRO A 133 0.23 -0.89 -6.52
CA PRO A 133 -1.15 -1.30 -6.39
C PRO A 133 -1.93 -0.40 -5.42
N ALA A 134 -3.12 0.05 -5.84
CA ALA A 134 -4.00 0.85 -5.00
C ALA A 134 -4.77 0.03 -3.94
N ASP A 135 -4.78 -1.30 -4.05
CA ASP A 135 -5.42 -2.20 -3.10
C ASP A 135 -4.42 -2.71 -2.06
N GLU A 136 -4.78 -2.59 -0.78
CA GLU A 136 -3.94 -3.02 0.35
C GLU A 136 -3.47 -4.47 0.21
N MET A 137 -4.38 -5.37 -0.16
CA MET A 137 -4.10 -6.80 -0.28
C MET A 137 -3.09 -7.09 -1.39
N SER A 138 -3.21 -6.42 -2.53
CA SER A 138 -2.30 -6.59 -3.68
C SER A 138 -0.93 -5.98 -3.38
N PHE A 139 -0.91 -4.83 -2.70
CA PHE A 139 0.32 -4.20 -2.22
C PHE A 139 1.06 -5.11 -1.23
N LYS A 140 0.40 -5.52 -0.15
CA LYS A 140 0.99 -6.36 0.90
C LYS A 140 1.44 -7.71 0.36
N ARG A 141 0.74 -8.27 -0.63
CA ARG A 141 1.16 -9.51 -1.31
C ARG A 141 2.55 -9.41 -1.93
N SER A 142 2.92 -8.28 -2.52
CA SER A 142 4.25 -8.09 -3.11
C SER A 142 5.36 -8.10 -2.04
N PHE A 143 5.08 -7.54 -0.87
CA PHE A 143 6.01 -7.57 0.27
C PHE A 143 6.07 -8.95 0.94
N ASP A 144 4.92 -9.61 1.09
CA ASP A 144 4.81 -10.95 1.69
C ASP A 144 5.51 -12.02 0.84
N ALA A 145 5.62 -11.79 -0.47
CA ALA A 145 6.38 -12.66 -1.38
C ALA A 145 7.88 -12.69 -1.02
N TYR A 146 8.45 -11.57 -0.59
CA TYR A 146 9.85 -11.48 -0.19
C TYR A 146 10.06 -11.73 1.32
N SER A 147 9.08 -11.39 2.14
CA SER A 147 9.19 -11.47 3.61
C SER A 147 9.31 -12.91 4.12
N VAL A 148 9.91 -13.06 5.29
CA VAL A 148 9.98 -14.34 6.00
C VAL A 148 8.54 -14.81 6.33
N PRO A 149 8.17 -16.06 5.98
CA PRO A 149 6.82 -16.56 6.20
C PRO A 149 6.54 -16.72 7.69
N VAL A 150 5.29 -16.57 8.11
CA VAL A 150 4.89 -16.75 9.52
C VAL A 150 5.29 -18.13 10.01
N ASN A 151 6.10 -18.18 11.08
CA ASN A 151 6.55 -19.43 11.68
C ASN A 151 5.33 -20.27 12.08
N TYR A 152 5.37 -21.58 11.83
CA TYR A 152 4.33 -22.51 12.25
C TYR A 152 3.96 -22.35 13.73
N LYS A 153 4.94 -22.11 14.62
CA LYS A 153 4.68 -21.86 16.04
C LYS A 153 3.86 -20.59 16.27
N GLN A 154 4.21 -19.49 15.61
CA GLN A 154 3.47 -18.23 15.69
C GLN A 154 2.04 -18.40 15.15
N ARG A 155 1.90 -19.04 13.97
CA ARG A 155 0.60 -19.37 13.39
C ARG A 155 -0.25 -20.24 14.33
N PHE A 156 0.38 -21.17 15.03
CA PHE A 156 -0.28 -22.03 16.02
C PHE A 156 -0.71 -21.22 17.25
N LEU A 157 0.11 -20.31 17.77
CA LEU A 157 -0.26 -19.43 18.88
C LEU A 157 -1.42 -18.49 18.49
N ASP A 158 -1.35 -17.90 17.31
CA ASP A 158 -2.35 -16.95 16.80
C ASP A 158 -3.68 -17.65 16.47
N SER A 159 -3.63 -18.86 15.91
CA SER A 159 -4.84 -19.65 15.60
C SER A 159 -5.46 -20.28 16.85
N ASN A 160 -4.65 -20.60 17.87
CA ASN A 160 -5.11 -21.17 19.14
C ASN A 160 -5.15 -20.11 20.25
N ALA A 161 -5.78 -18.96 19.98
CA ALA A 161 -6.04 -17.90 20.96
C ALA A 161 -6.79 -18.37 22.24
N PHE A 162 -7.18 -19.65 22.34
CA PHE A 162 -7.78 -20.27 23.53
C PHE A 162 -7.27 -21.70 23.77
N LEU A 163 -6.01 -21.84 24.21
CA LEU A 163 -5.61 -22.96 25.07
C LEU A 163 -4.58 -22.51 26.10
N VAL A 164 -4.88 -21.37 26.73
CA VAL A 164 -4.28 -20.94 28.00
C VAL A 164 -4.77 -21.88 29.10
N TYR A 165 -4.19 -23.08 29.17
CA TYR A 165 -4.36 -23.94 30.36
C TYR A 165 -3.11 -24.76 30.76
N TYR A 166 -2.00 -24.78 30.01
CA TYR A 166 -0.86 -25.66 30.37
C TYR A 166 0.56 -25.11 30.10
N SER A 167 0.81 -23.79 30.19
CA SER A 167 2.15 -23.24 29.90
C SER A 167 3.16 -23.24 31.05
N ARG A 168 2.86 -23.80 32.23
CA ARG A 168 3.87 -23.93 33.31
C ARG A 168 4.56 -25.29 33.42
N GLY A 169 4.36 -26.22 32.48
CA GLY A 169 4.95 -27.56 32.61
C GLY A 169 5.13 -28.38 31.34
N PHE A 170 5.05 -27.79 30.14
CA PHE A 170 5.18 -28.56 28.89
C PHE A 170 6.61 -28.69 28.36
N ASP A 171 7.62 -28.11 29.04
CA ASP A 171 9.00 -28.53 28.85
C ASP A 171 9.28 -29.71 29.79
N GLY A 172 8.73 -30.88 29.44
CA GLY A 172 9.07 -32.11 30.14
C GLY A 172 10.59 -32.31 30.16
N ALA A 173 11.12 -32.86 31.26
CA ALA A 173 12.56 -33.15 31.38
C ALA A 173 13.07 -33.85 30.10
N ASN A 174 14.09 -33.29 29.46
CA ASN A 174 14.68 -33.69 28.17
C ASN A 174 13.97 -33.26 26.87
N ARG A 175 13.06 -32.28 26.90
CA ARG A 175 12.59 -31.63 25.66
C ARG A 175 13.43 -30.40 25.33
N PRO A 176 13.81 -30.17 24.06
CA PRO A 176 14.48 -28.93 23.66
C PRO A 176 13.54 -27.75 23.97
N ALA A 177 14.09 -26.70 24.57
CA ALA A 177 13.35 -25.50 24.95
C ALA A 177 12.59 -24.95 23.73
N ILE A 178 11.34 -24.55 23.96
CA ILE A 178 10.49 -24.00 22.90
C ILE A 178 11.07 -22.68 22.36
N GLU A 179 11.80 -21.95 23.21
CA GLU A 179 12.56 -20.73 22.91
C GLU A 179 14.03 -21.10 22.62
N GLY A 180 14.32 -21.53 21.38
CA GLY A 180 15.70 -21.70 20.93
C GLY A 180 16.28 -20.36 20.48
N GLU A 181 17.53 -20.05 20.85
CA GLU A 181 18.21 -18.78 20.54
C GLU A 181 18.22 -18.40 19.03
N GLY A 182 18.08 -19.38 18.13
CA GLY A 182 17.99 -19.17 16.68
C GLY A 182 16.59 -18.77 16.17
N GLU A 183 15.51 -19.12 16.88
CA GLU A 183 14.14 -18.77 16.48
C GLU A 183 13.82 -17.31 16.76
N ASP A 184 14.43 -16.73 17.79
CA ASP A 184 14.23 -15.32 18.15
C ASP A 184 14.71 -14.35 17.07
N VAL A 185 15.78 -14.68 16.36
CA VAL A 185 16.33 -13.84 15.29
C VAL A 185 15.37 -13.80 14.09
N VAL A 186 14.83 -14.97 13.70
CA VAL A 186 13.89 -15.10 12.58
C VAL A 186 12.57 -14.40 12.92
N ASN A 187 12.06 -14.58 14.14
CA ASN A 187 10.83 -13.92 14.61
C ASN A 187 10.99 -12.39 14.70
N LYS A 188 12.16 -11.90 15.12
CA LYS A 188 12.48 -10.45 15.13
C LYS A 188 12.50 -9.86 13.72
N LEU A 189 13.22 -10.49 12.78
CA LEU A 189 13.29 -10.02 11.39
C LEU A 189 11.90 -9.97 10.75
N GLN A 190 11.14 -11.04 10.93
CA GLN A 190 9.75 -11.13 10.51
C GLN A 190 8.92 -9.96 11.07
N THR A 191 8.97 -9.72 12.38
CA THR A 191 8.21 -8.63 13.01
C THR A 191 8.58 -7.27 12.43
N MET A 192 9.88 -7.02 12.20
CA MET A 192 10.36 -5.79 11.58
C MET A 192 9.88 -5.65 10.13
N GLN A 193 9.91 -6.72 9.34
CA GLN A 193 9.44 -6.71 7.96
C GLN A 193 7.94 -6.40 7.86
N TYR A 194 7.10 -7.03 8.69
CA TYR A 194 5.65 -6.75 8.70
C TYR A 194 5.34 -5.34 9.21
N GLY A 195 6.11 -4.85 10.19
CA GLY A 195 6.02 -3.47 10.68
C GLY A 195 6.32 -2.46 9.56
N ALA A 196 7.50 -2.56 8.94
CA ALA A 196 7.93 -1.67 7.88
C ALA A 196 7.03 -1.77 6.63
N ARG A 197 6.52 -2.95 6.29
CA ARG A 197 5.51 -3.14 5.24
C ARG A 197 4.23 -2.34 5.53
N ASN A 198 3.72 -2.43 6.76
CA ASN A 198 2.50 -1.72 7.13
C ASN A 198 2.71 -0.20 7.14
N GLU A 199 3.87 0.26 7.59
CA GLU A 199 4.26 1.67 7.53
C GLU A 199 4.32 2.17 6.08
N ALA A 200 4.97 1.42 5.19
CA ALA A 200 5.03 1.74 3.76
C ALA A 200 3.64 1.82 3.12
N TRP A 201 2.75 0.89 3.46
CA TRP A 201 1.35 0.95 2.99
C TRP A 201 0.64 2.21 3.47
N ASN A 202 0.72 2.53 4.77
CA ASN A 202 0.05 3.69 5.34
C ASN A 202 0.53 4.99 4.69
N SER A 203 1.85 5.15 4.53
CA SER A 203 2.42 6.35 3.88
C SER A 203 2.03 6.46 2.41
N VAL A 204 1.93 5.34 1.68
CA VAL A 204 1.43 5.33 0.30
C VAL A 204 -0.06 5.69 0.25
N ASP A 205 -0.88 5.14 1.14
CA ASP A 205 -2.33 5.42 1.16
C ASP A 205 -2.63 6.88 1.50
N GLU A 206 -1.88 7.46 2.45
CA GLU A 206 -1.91 8.89 2.77
C GLU A 206 -1.52 9.74 1.55
N LEU A 207 -0.40 9.42 0.88
CA LEU A 207 0.04 10.09 -0.34
C LEU A 207 -1.00 10.01 -1.46
N LEU A 208 -1.54 8.82 -1.74
CA LEU A 208 -2.55 8.62 -2.78
C LEU A 208 -3.83 9.39 -2.46
N SER A 209 -4.21 9.48 -1.18
CA SER A 209 -5.34 10.26 -0.73
C SER A 209 -5.14 11.75 -0.95
N GLU A 210 -3.94 12.27 -0.66
CA GLU A 210 -3.60 13.68 -0.90
C GLU A 210 -3.56 14.02 -2.40
N LEU A 211 -2.95 13.16 -3.23
CA LEU A 211 -2.95 13.36 -4.69
C LEU A 211 -4.37 13.29 -5.29
N ARG A 212 -5.24 12.43 -4.75
CA ARG A 212 -6.68 12.38 -5.11
C ARG A 212 -7.46 13.59 -4.63
N PHE A 213 -6.99 14.25 -3.58
CA PHE A 213 -7.55 15.51 -3.12
C PHE A 213 -7.14 16.63 -4.09
N GLY A 214 -5.83 16.83 -4.31
CA GLY A 214 -5.30 17.87 -5.20
C GLY A 214 -5.72 17.75 -6.67
N SER A 215 -6.03 16.54 -7.16
CA SER A 215 -6.58 16.34 -8.51
C SER A 215 -8.00 16.88 -8.69
N LYS A 216 -8.79 17.04 -7.62
CA LYS A 216 -10.11 17.67 -7.70
C LYS A 216 -9.89 19.18 -7.70
N GLY A 217 -9.92 19.81 -8.88
CA GLY A 217 -9.47 21.19 -9.18
C GLY A 217 -9.93 22.36 -8.30
N ASP A 218 -10.70 22.13 -7.24
CA ASP A 218 -11.01 23.11 -6.18
C ASP A 218 -10.07 22.98 -4.94
N ALA A 219 -9.20 21.97 -4.91
CA ALA A 219 -8.31 21.65 -3.80
C ALA A 219 -6.89 22.19 -4.03
N ASN A 220 -6.46 23.11 -3.17
CA ASN A 220 -5.07 23.58 -3.11
C ASN A 220 -4.25 22.66 -2.20
N SER A 221 -3.90 21.46 -2.68
CA SER A 221 -2.82 20.68 -2.05
C SER A 221 -1.53 21.48 -2.12
N LYS A 222 -0.85 21.67 -0.99
CA LYS A 222 0.41 22.40 -0.98
C LYS A 222 1.53 21.51 -1.48
N ARG A 223 2.50 22.11 -2.15
CA ARG A 223 3.68 21.41 -2.64
C ARG A 223 4.43 20.72 -1.50
N GLU A 224 4.56 21.41 -0.37
CA GLU A 224 5.28 20.92 0.81
C GLU A 224 4.61 19.67 1.37
N ASP A 225 3.27 19.62 1.37
CA ASP A 225 2.51 18.48 1.88
C ASP A 225 2.73 17.26 0.97
N VAL A 226 2.63 17.43 -0.36
CA VAL A 226 2.85 16.35 -1.33
C VAL A 226 4.29 15.84 -1.31
N VAL A 227 5.27 16.75 -1.28
CA VAL A 227 6.69 16.39 -1.21
C VAL A 227 7.01 15.69 0.11
N GLY A 228 6.47 16.17 1.24
CA GLY A 228 6.63 15.55 2.55
C GLY A 228 6.08 14.13 2.59
N LEU A 229 4.89 13.89 2.02
CA LEU A 229 4.31 12.55 1.92
C LEU A 229 5.12 11.63 0.99
N LEU A 230 5.65 12.14 -0.12
CA LEU A 230 6.56 11.39 -1.01
C LEU A 230 7.85 10.98 -0.29
N GLU A 231 8.44 11.87 0.51
CA GLU A 231 9.64 11.59 1.30
C GLU A 231 9.36 10.58 2.42
N GLN A 232 8.22 10.71 3.10
CA GLN A 232 7.78 9.77 4.11
C GLN A 232 7.58 8.37 3.52
N ALA A 233 6.87 8.27 2.39
CA ALA A 233 6.68 7.01 1.68
C ALA A 233 8.02 6.40 1.23
N THR A 234 8.92 7.22 0.67
CA THR A 234 10.26 6.76 0.26
C THR A 234 11.05 6.23 1.46
N THR A 235 11.02 6.93 2.59
CA THR A 235 11.69 6.53 3.83
C THR A 235 11.12 5.22 4.38
N ALA A 236 9.81 5.02 4.33
CA ALA A 236 9.17 3.78 4.76
C ALA A 236 9.58 2.57 3.89
N PHE A 237 9.72 2.77 2.57
CA PHE A 237 10.27 1.76 1.67
C PHE A 237 11.74 1.47 1.97
N ASP A 238 12.56 2.50 2.18
CA ASP A 238 13.97 2.33 2.53
C ASP A 238 14.15 1.59 3.86
N SER A 239 13.29 1.85 4.85
CA SER A 239 13.23 1.11 6.11
C SER A 239 12.99 -0.38 5.87
N TYR A 240 12.02 -0.74 5.02
CA TYR A 240 11.78 -2.14 4.66
C TYR A 240 12.96 -2.75 3.90
N LEU A 241 13.47 -2.05 2.88
CA LEU A 241 14.57 -2.52 2.04
C LEU A 241 15.86 -2.68 2.85
N SER A 242 16.09 -1.90 3.90
CA SER A 242 17.25 -2.04 4.79
C SER A 242 17.31 -3.39 5.54
N LEU A 243 16.18 -4.09 5.63
CA LEU A 243 16.08 -5.42 6.25
C LEU A 243 16.47 -6.55 5.27
N ALA A 244 16.57 -6.26 3.97
CA ALA A 244 17.01 -7.20 2.96
C ALA A 244 18.55 -7.32 2.94
N PRO A 245 19.11 -8.50 2.60
CA PRO A 245 20.54 -8.62 2.38
C PRO A 245 21.04 -7.65 1.29
N PRO A 246 22.19 -6.98 1.50
CA PRO A 246 22.68 -5.98 0.56
C PRO A 246 23.06 -6.58 -0.82
N SER A 247 23.39 -7.89 -0.87
CA SER A 247 23.60 -8.63 -2.11
C SER A 247 22.35 -8.59 -3.00
N ASP A 248 21.20 -8.90 -2.41
CA ASP A 248 19.94 -9.06 -3.11
C ASP A 248 19.42 -7.72 -3.59
N LEU A 249 19.57 -6.67 -2.77
CA LEU A 249 19.25 -5.29 -3.16
C LEU A 249 20.08 -4.82 -4.35
N LYS A 250 21.39 -5.10 -4.34
CA LYS A 250 22.28 -4.72 -5.44
C LYS A 250 21.89 -5.42 -6.73
N GLU A 251 21.59 -6.71 -6.65
CA GLU A 251 21.16 -7.50 -7.80
C GLU A 251 19.79 -7.03 -8.31
N ALA A 252 18.80 -6.84 -7.44
CA ALA A 252 17.48 -6.34 -7.82
C ALA A 252 17.56 -4.97 -8.49
N ARG A 253 18.36 -4.03 -7.95
CA ARG A 253 18.59 -2.70 -8.55
C ARG A 253 19.25 -2.76 -9.92
N SER A 254 20.11 -3.77 -10.17
CA SER A 254 20.77 -3.93 -11.47
C SER A 254 19.85 -4.44 -12.58
N ARG A 255 18.67 -4.96 -12.22
CA ARG A 255 17.66 -5.51 -13.14
C ARG A 255 16.54 -4.52 -13.48
N LEU A 256 16.58 -3.31 -12.93
CA LEU A 256 15.67 -2.20 -13.24
C LEU A 256 16.25 -1.31 -14.33
#